data_AF-A0A8H8UAC2-F1
#
_entry.id   AF-A0A8H8UAC2-F1
#
_cell.length_a   1.000
_cell.length_b   1.000
_cell.length_c   1.000
_cell.angle_alpha   90.00
_cell.angle_beta   90.00
_cell.angle_gamma   90.00
#
_symmetry.space_group_name_H-M   'P 1'
#
loop_
_entity.id
_entity.type
_entity.pdbx_description
1 polymer ?
#
loop_
_entity_poly.entity_id
_entity_poly.type
_entity_poly.pdbx_seq_one_letter_code
_entity_poly.pdbx_strand_id
1 'polypeptide(L)'
;MPPTGPPNGALSSQPAAPSSTPANITESASLASIRASLSALHSRDAAISSRLQTLITSQADLSRELGRLDLLRAHLGTQVVNTRDISNGMLDSASSTASHLSSKVKQLDLEKKRVEETLGVVEQVAELKACVQGVVGSMGAPQDWEAAAGYIARASKVPKHIIEGKFAARIVPSVEVPDAPGVTIESAKESLCGLFLREFEKAAEEGDNAKITRFFKLFPLIGREETGLEVYGRYVCQGVAQRARGNLKEGTKGRDGKEGCFEHIAQIVENHGTLVERHYGPGRMVKVIERLQIEADVQGGIILDTWGDERSVDRRLTDVKSYPFSFLVSSFLPAQRGPGISRTNSPAIGGGTNGRISEDEGVDMKEVDGLLNETAMMLGRWSLYSRFLASKCRDPEIDPDEPLVMPELLIKSALSRKISARLTTPFNIMTTFFFRRSVEKAFQLDESPAGLSLNLSKPIDGNPPFIISPVTM
;
A
#
# COMPACT_ATOMS: atom_id res chain seq x y z
N MET A 1 17.04 0.64 -55.47
CA MET A 1 18.05 0.13 -56.42
C MET A 1 18.10 1.09 -57.59
N PRO A 2 19.23 1.77 -57.87
CA PRO A 2 19.31 2.68 -59.00
C PRO A 2 19.49 1.88 -60.32
N PRO A 3 18.94 2.33 -61.45
CA PRO A 3 19.10 1.64 -62.71
C PRO A 3 20.51 1.88 -63.26
N THR A 4 21.16 0.79 -63.64
CA THR A 4 22.45 0.71 -64.32
C THR A 4 22.43 1.50 -65.63
N GLY A 5 23.28 2.51 -65.74
CA GLY A 5 23.50 3.26 -66.98
C GLY A 5 24.10 2.35 -68.08
N PRO A 6 23.78 2.59 -69.36
CA PRO A 6 24.29 1.79 -70.47
C PRO A 6 25.80 2.00 -70.62
N PRO A 7 26.55 0.97 -71.06
CA PRO A 7 28.00 1.05 -71.18
C PRO A 7 28.39 1.96 -72.34
N ASN A 8 29.24 2.95 -72.06
CA ASN A 8 29.91 3.77 -73.06
C ASN A 8 30.55 2.89 -74.12
N GLY A 9 30.23 3.18 -75.38
CA GLY A 9 30.78 2.52 -76.56
C GLY A 9 32.30 2.46 -76.48
N ALA A 10 32.81 1.23 -76.49
CA ALA A 10 34.22 0.96 -76.64
C ALA A 10 34.75 1.69 -77.88
N LEU A 11 35.77 2.52 -77.68
CA LEU A 11 36.64 3.03 -78.74
C LEU A 11 37.21 1.83 -79.48
N SER A 12 36.57 1.46 -80.58
CA SER A 12 37.07 0.45 -81.51
C SER A 12 38.38 0.97 -82.08
N SER A 13 39.48 0.43 -81.58
CA SER A 13 40.82 0.60 -82.11
C SER A 13 40.86 0.06 -83.53
N GLN A 14 40.69 0.94 -84.52
CA GLN A 14 41.02 0.66 -85.91
C GLN A 14 42.51 0.95 -86.18
N PRO A 15 43.11 0.25 -87.16
CA PRO A 15 44.41 -0.39 -87.01
C PRO A 15 45.54 0.53 -87.44
N ALA A 16 46.74 0.30 -86.89
CA ALA A 16 47.97 0.81 -87.47
C ALA A 16 48.09 0.32 -88.93
N ALA A 17 47.75 1.19 -89.87
CA ALA A 17 48.03 0.94 -91.29
C ALA A 17 49.55 0.99 -91.47
N PRO A 18 50.17 0.01 -92.15
CA PRO A 18 51.59 0.06 -92.44
C PRO A 18 51.86 1.29 -93.32
N SER A 19 52.61 2.25 -92.76
CA SER A 19 53.16 3.38 -93.49
C SER A 19 54.31 2.91 -94.38
N SER A 20 53.98 2.26 -95.49
CA SER A 20 54.84 2.26 -96.67
C SER A 20 54.21 3.21 -97.68
N THR A 21 54.73 4.42 -97.78
CA THR A 21 54.51 5.28 -98.94
C THR A 21 54.94 4.49 -100.18
N PRO A 22 54.05 4.19 -101.14
CA PRO A 22 54.49 3.62 -102.39
C PRO A 22 55.40 4.65 -103.05
N ALA A 23 56.62 4.23 -103.43
CA ALA A 23 57.50 5.05 -104.25
C ALA A 23 56.71 5.60 -105.44
N ASN A 24 56.86 6.91 -105.71
CA ASN A 24 56.20 7.54 -106.84
C ASN A 24 56.61 6.79 -108.13
N ILE A 25 55.61 6.44 -108.95
CA ILE A 25 55.80 5.72 -110.23
C ILE A 25 56.78 6.49 -111.16
N THR A 26 56.89 7.80 -110.97
CA THR A 26 57.75 8.70 -111.75
C THR A 26 59.25 8.62 -111.41
N GLU A 27 59.66 7.97 -110.31
CA GLU A 27 61.07 7.88 -109.87
C GLU A 27 61.66 6.44 -109.96
N SER A 28 60.89 5.45 -110.42
CA SER A 28 61.29 4.04 -110.39
C SER A 28 61.78 3.52 -111.74
N ALA A 29 63.09 3.36 -111.91
CA ALA A 29 63.73 2.92 -113.17
C ALA A 29 63.72 1.39 -113.42
N SER A 30 63.03 0.61 -112.58
CA SER A 30 63.00 -0.86 -112.66
C SER A 30 61.57 -1.37 -112.72
N LEU A 31 61.32 -2.31 -113.65
CA LEU A 31 60.01 -2.95 -113.86
C LEU A 31 59.43 -3.57 -112.58
N ALA A 32 60.30 -4.05 -111.68
CA ALA A 32 59.90 -4.62 -110.38
C ALA A 32 59.39 -3.54 -109.41
N SER A 33 60.00 -2.35 -109.42
CA SER A 33 59.61 -1.22 -108.55
C SER A 33 58.28 -0.58 -108.99
N ILE A 34 58.06 -0.43 -110.30
CA ILE A 34 56.77 0.05 -110.86
C ILE A 34 55.63 -0.95 -110.56
N ARG A 35 55.90 -2.25 -110.66
CA ARG A 35 54.92 -3.30 -110.28
C ARG A 35 54.62 -3.28 -108.79
N ALA A 36 55.62 -3.04 -107.94
CA ALA A 36 55.42 -2.90 -106.49
C ALA A 36 54.59 -1.65 -106.15
N SER A 37 54.87 -0.49 -106.74
CA SER A 37 54.07 0.74 -106.53
C SER A 37 52.64 0.61 -107.04
N LEU A 38 52.44 -0.06 -108.19
CA LEU A 38 51.10 -0.34 -108.73
C LEU A 38 50.33 -1.33 -107.83
N SER A 39 50.99 -2.36 -107.29
CA SER A 39 50.38 -3.28 -106.32
C SER A 39 49.99 -2.58 -105.01
N ALA A 40 50.80 -1.62 -104.56
CA ALA A 40 50.52 -0.82 -103.38
C ALA A 40 49.41 0.24 -103.61
N LEU A 41 49.31 0.78 -104.83
CA LEU A 41 48.17 1.60 -105.23
C LEU A 41 46.89 0.78 -105.31
N HIS A 42 46.91 -0.42 -105.91
CA HIS A 42 45.77 -1.32 -105.93
C HIS A 42 45.34 -1.76 -104.53
N SER A 43 46.29 -2.03 -103.61
CA SER A 43 45.95 -2.38 -102.23
C SER A 43 45.37 -1.20 -101.46
N ARG A 44 45.86 0.02 -101.70
CA ARG A 44 45.30 1.25 -101.14
C ARG A 44 43.91 1.55 -101.70
N ASP A 45 43.69 1.38 -103.00
CA ASP A 45 42.41 1.61 -103.65
C ASP A 45 41.37 0.57 -103.19
N ALA A 46 41.78 -0.70 -103.04
CA ALA A 46 40.96 -1.74 -102.42
C ALA A 46 40.64 -1.44 -100.95
N ALA A 47 41.59 -0.91 -100.17
CA ALA A 47 41.38 -0.53 -98.78
C ALA A 47 40.47 0.71 -98.63
N ILE A 48 40.60 1.70 -99.52
CA ILE A 48 39.71 2.86 -99.56
C ILE A 48 38.31 2.42 -99.97
N SER A 49 38.19 1.59 -101.00
CA SER A 49 36.91 1.04 -101.47
C SER A 49 36.22 0.23 -100.39
N SER A 50 36.92 -0.63 -99.66
CA SER A 50 36.33 -1.41 -98.56
C SER A 50 35.85 -0.53 -97.41
N ARG A 51 36.60 0.53 -97.07
CA ARG A 51 36.22 1.53 -96.06
C ARG A 51 35.01 2.36 -96.49
N LEU A 52 34.96 2.77 -97.75
CA LEU A 52 33.82 3.50 -98.32
C LEU A 52 32.57 2.61 -98.32
N GLN A 53 32.72 1.35 -98.68
CA GLN A 53 31.63 0.38 -98.68
C GLN A 53 31.12 0.09 -97.26
N THR A 54 32.01 -0.01 -96.26
CA THR A 54 31.60 -0.12 -94.84
C THR A 54 30.84 1.13 -94.36
N LEU A 55 31.31 2.32 -94.73
CA LEU A 55 30.63 3.57 -94.39
C LEU A 55 29.25 3.67 -95.05
N ILE A 56 29.14 3.31 -96.33
CA ILE A 56 27.85 3.28 -97.05
C ILE A 56 26.90 2.26 -96.42
N THR A 57 27.38 1.07 -96.03
CA THR A 57 26.53 0.09 -95.33
C THR A 57 26.07 0.60 -93.97
N SER A 58 26.92 1.31 -93.22
CA SER A 58 26.57 1.88 -91.91
C SER A 58 25.60 3.06 -91.98
N GLN A 59 25.51 3.73 -93.13
CA GLN A 59 24.59 4.86 -93.33
C GLN A 59 23.12 4.43 -93.19
N ALA A 60 22.78 3.26 -93.74
CA ALA A 60 21.43 2.71 -93.64
C ALA A 60 21.05 2.43 -92.17
N ASP A 61 21.97 1.84 -91.40
CA ASP A 61 21.76 1.57 -89.98
C ASP A 61 21.63 2.86 -89.16
N LEU A 62 22.49 3.85 -89.40
CA LEU A 62 22.43 5.16 -88.72
C LEU A 62 21.11 5.89 -89.00
N SER A 63 20.65 5.87 -90.26
CA SER A 63 19.35 6.49 -90.62
C SER A 63 18.17 5.80 -89.93
N ARG A 64 18.22 4.48 -89.76
CA ARG A 64 17.21 3.71 -89.02
C ARG A 64 17.22 4.05 -87.52
N GLU A 65 18.41 4.19 -86.93
CA GLU A 65 18.54 4.60 -85.52
C GLU A 65 18.04 6.03 -85.30
N LEU A 66 18.38 6.97 -86.18
CA LEU A 66 17.88 8.34 -86.13
C LEU A 66 16.34 8.39 -86.26
N GLY A 67 15.76 7.62 -87.18
CA GLY A 67 14.30 7.51 -87.30
C GLY A 67 13.64 6.94 -86.04
N ARG A 68 14.26 5.94 -85.39
CA ARG A 68 13.77 5.41 -84.11
C ARG A 68 13.89 6.44 -82.99
N LEU A 69 14.95 7.24 -82.99
CA LEU A 69 15.18 8.32 -82.03
C LEU A 69 14.15 9.45 -82.21
N ASP A 70 13.80 9.79 -83.44
CA ASP A 70 12.73 10.74 -83.74
C ASP A 70 11.35 10.25 -83.28
N LEU A 71 11.05 8.96 -83.48
CA LEU A 71 9.82 8.34 -82.96
C LEU A 71 9.78 8.36 -81.43
N LEU A 72 10.90 8.02 -80.77
CA LEU A 72 11.04 8.12 -79.32
C LEU A 72 10.86 9.55 -78.82
N ARG A 73 11.45 10.54 -79.51
CA ARG A 73 11.28 11.96 -79.18
C ARG A 73 9.83 12.39 -79.28
N ALA A 74 9.13 11.99 -80.35
CA ALA A 74 7.72 12.30 -80.52
C ALA A 74 6.86 11.65 -79.40
N HIS A 75 7.13 10.39 -79.07
CA HIS A 75 6.40 9.67 -78.01
C HIS A 75 6.69 10.24 -76.61
N LEU A 76 7.93 10.66 -76.35
CA LEU A 76 8.29 11.32 -75.10
C LEU A 76 7.62 12.70 -75.00
N GLY A 77 7.56 13.44 -76.11
CA GLY A 77 6.86 14.72 -76.19
C GLY A 77 5.38 14.60 -75.81
N THR A 78 4.67 13.60 -76.32
CA THR A 78 3.27 13.36 -75.95
C THR A 78 3.11 12.92 -74.51
N GLN A 79 3.99 12.05 -73.99
CA GLN A 79 3.94 11.64 -72.58
C GLN A 79 4.23 12.79 -71.60
N VAL A 80 5.15 13.69 -71.94
CA VAL A 80 5.44 14.88 -71.12
C VAL A 80 4.22 15.80 -71.04
N VAL A 81 3.53 16.04 -72.16
CA VAL A 81 2.29 16.82 -72.16
C VAL A 81 1.22 16.15 -71.30
N ASN A 82 0.96 14.85 -71.50
CA ASN A 82 -0.01 14.10 -70.70
C ASN A 82 0.32 14.14 -69.19
N THR A 83 1.60 14.04 -68.84
CA THR A 83 2.04 14.10 -67.43
C THR A 83 1.83 15.50 -66.84
N ARG A 84 2.05 16.54 -67.64
CA ARG A 84 1.77 17.93 -67.24
C ARG A 84 0.29 18.18 -67.03
N ASP A 85 -0.56 17.64 -67.90
CA ASP A 85 -2.02 17.75 -67.78
C ASP A 85 -2.54 17.04 -66.54
N ILE A 86 -1.99 15.85 -66.24
CA ILE A 86 -2.32 15.12 -65.00
C ILE A 86 -1.85 15.90 -63.76
N SER A 87 -0.62 16.43 -63.77
CA SER A 87 -0.06 17.17 -62.64
C SER A 87 -0.84 18.47 -62.37
N ASN A 88 -0.91 19.34 -63.37
CA ASN A 88 -1.43 20.70 -63.18
C ASN A 88 -2.95 20.77 -63.28
N GLY A 89 -3.57 19.89 -64.06
CA GLY A 89 -5.02 19.86 -64.24
C GLY A 89 -5.69 19.05 -63.14
N MET A 90 -5.31 17.76 -63.04
CA MET A 90 -6.04 16.82 -62.18
C MET A 90 -5.53 16.81 -60.74
N LEU A 91 -4.21 16.70 -60.52
CA LEU A 91 -3.64 16.55 -59.19
C LEU A 91 -3.70 17.85 -58.39
N ASP A 92 -3.36 19.00 -58.98
CA ASP A 92 -3.41 20.29 -58.28
C ASP A 92 -4.85 20.66 -57.88
N SER A 93 -5.82 20.46 -58.78
CA SER A 93 -7.23 20.72 -58.47
C SER A 93 -7.80 19.74 -57.42
N ALA A 94 -7.44 18.45 -57.51
CA ALA A 94 -7.82 17.46 -56.52
C ALA A 94 -7.18 17.74 -55.15
N SER A 95 -5.90 18.14 -55.11
CA SER A 95 -5.16 18.50 -53.89
C SER A 95 -5.76 19.73 -53.22
N SER A 96 -6.08 20.76 -53.99
CA SER A 96 -6.77 21.96 -53.50
C SER A 96 -8.14 21.61 -52.91
N THR A 97 -8.93 20.80 -53.63
CA THR A 97 -10.25 20.35 -53.17
C THR A 97 -10.15 19.50 -51.90
N ALA A 98 -9.20 18.58 -51.82
CA ALA A 98 -8.96 17.74 -50.65
C ALA A 98 -8.51 18.57 -49.43
N SER A 99 -7.67 19.59 -49.64
CA SER A 99 -7.25 20.52 -48.59
C SER A 99 -8.43 21.34 -48.08
N HIS A 100 -9.27 21.85 -49.00
CA HIS A 100 -10.48 22.59 -48.65
C HIS A 100 -11.47 21.71 -47.87
N LEU A 101 -11.73 20.49 -48.35
CA LEU A 101 -12.61 19.54 -47.68
C LEU A 101 -12.06 19.17 -46.30
N SER A 102 -10.77 18.88 -46.18
CA SER A 102 -10.13 18.57 -44.89
C SER A 102 -10.26 19.73 -43.90
N SER A 103 -10.10 20.98 -44.36
CA SER A 103 -10.25 22.15 -43.50
C SER A 103 -11.71 22.32 -43.03
N LYS A 104 -12.69 22.07 -43.90
CA LYS A 104 -14.12 22.13 -43.57
C LYS A 104 -14.54 21.01 -42.63
N VAL A 105 -14.05 19.79 -42.83
CA VAL A 105 -14.28 18.66 -41.92
C VAL A 105 -13.70 18.97 -40.54
N LYS A 106 -12.45 19.45 -40.46
CA LYS A 106 -11.85 19.86 -39.18
C LYS A 106 -12.64 20.95 -38.48
N GLN A 107 -13.14 21.95 -39.23
CA GLN A 107 -13.98 23.01 -38.67
C GLN A 107 -15.28 22.42 -38.09
N LEU A 108 -15.95 21.55 -38.85
CA LEU A 108 -17.18 20.88 -38.41
C LEU A 108 -16.94 20.00 -37.18
N ASP A 109 -15.84 19.27 -37.14
CA ASP A 109 -15.47 18.43 -35.99
C ASP A 109 -15.24 19.27 -34.72
N LEU A 110 -14.59 20.44 -34.87
CA LEU A 110 -14.40 21.38 -33.76
C LEU A 110 -15.72 22.02 -33.30
N GLU A 111 -16.64 22.27 -34.22
CA GLU A 111 -17.99 22.76 -33.89
C GLU A 111 -18.79 21.66 -33.17
N LYS A 112 -18.80 20.43 -33.68
CA LYS A 112 -19.43 19.27 -33.05
C LYS A 112 -18.90 19.03 -31.64
N LYS A 113 -17.57 18.99 -31.47
CA LYS A 113 -16.94 18.81 -30.16
C LYS A 113 -17.35 19.89 -29.16
N ARG A 114 -17.37 21.16 -29.59
CA ARG A 114 -17.84 22.26 -28.74
C ARG A 114 -19.31 22.12 -28.37
N VAL A 115 -20.17 21.68 -29.29
CA VAL A 115 -21.58 21.41 -29.01
C VAL A 115 -21.73 20.28 -27.99
N GLU A 116 -21.01 19.18 -28.15
CA GLU A 116 -21.01 18.05 -27.20
C GLU A 116 -20.54 18.47 -25.81
N GLU A 117 -19.47 19.26 -25.71
CA GLU A 117 -18.99 19.82 -24.44
C GLU A 117 -20.06 20.73 -23.79
N THR A 118 -20.71 21.60 -24.57
CA THR A 118 -21.79 22.45 -24.04
C THR A 118 -23.01 21.66 -23.60
N LEU A 119 -23.37 20.60 -24.33
CA LEU A 119 -24.46 19.70 -23.95
C LEU A 119 -24.18 19.04 -22.61
N GLY A 120 -22.96 18.53 -22.41
CA GLY A 120 -22.54 17.95 -21.13
C GLY A 120 -22.65 18.93 -19.96
N VAL A 121 -22.31 20.21 -20.15
CA VAL A 121 -22.51 21.24 -19.12
C VAL A 121 -24.00 21.46 -18.82
N VAL A 122 -24.85 21.51 -19.86
CA VAL A 122 -26.30 21.70 -19.69
C VAL A 122 -26.93 20.52 -18.97
N GLU A 123 -26.55 19.29 -19.30
CA GLU A 123 -27.00 18.07 -18.61
C GLU A 123 -26.62 18.09 -17.13
N GLN A 124 -25.38 18.45 -16.81
CA GLN A 124 -24.93 18.57 -15.42
C GLN A 124 -25.66 19.68 -14.65
N VAL A 125 -26.01 20.79 -15.31
CA VAL A 125 -26.79 21.88 -14.70
C VAL A 125 -28.25 21.48 -14.51
N ALA A 126 -28.83 20.71 -15.42
CA ALA A 126 -30.17 20.15 -15.28
C ALA A 126 -30.23 19.15 -14.10
N GLU A 127 -29.23 18.28 -13.98
CA GLU A 127 -29.07 17.38 -12.84
C GLU A 127 -28.89 18.17 -11.53
N LEU A 128 -28.04 19.20 -11.52
CA LEU A 128 -27.85 20.08 -10.37
C LEU A 128 -29.16 20.75 -9.96
N LYS A 129 -29.96 21.22 -10.92
CA LYS A 129 -31.29 21.79 -10.65
C LYS A 129 -32.23 20.79 -10.00
N ALA A 130 -32.30 19.57 -10.53
CA ALA A 130 -33.09 18.50 -9.96
C ALA A 130 -32.63 18.16 -8.53
N CYS A 131 -31.33 18.13 -8.28
CA CYS A 131 -30.78 17.89 -6.94
C CYS A 131 -31.13 19.03 -5.97
N VAL A 132 -30.93 20.30 -6.34
CA VAL A 132 -31.23 21.45 -5.47
C VAL A 132 -32.72 21.49 -5.10
N GLN A 133 -33.60 21.30 -6.09
CA GLN A 133 -35.05 21.22 -5.84
C GLN A 133 -35.41 20.00 -4.99
N GLY A 134 -34.78 18.85 -5.25
CA GLY A 134 -34.97 17.63 -4.47
C GLY A 134 -34.55 17.79 -3.01
N VAL A 135 -33.41 18.42 -2.74
CA VAL A 135 -32.93 18.68 -1.36
C VAL A 135 -33.94 19.54 -0.61
N VAL A 136 -34.33 20.69 -1.17
CA VAL A 136 -35.27 21.60 -0.49
C VAL A 136 -36.65 20.98 -0.34
N GLY A 137 -37.13 20.26 -1.36
CA GLY A 137 -38.40 19.55 -1.31
C GLY A 137 -38.45 18.44 -0.26
N SER A 138 -37.38 17.64 -0.17
CA SER A 138 -37.26 16.56 0.84
C SER A 138 -37.07 17.10 2.27
N MET A 139 -36.40 18.23 2.44
CA MET A 139 -36.23 18.89 3.73
C MET A 139 -37.49 19.64 4.22
N GLY A 140 -38.44 19.92 3.32
CA GLY A 140 -39.67 20.65 3.62
C GLY A 140 -40.70 19.80 4.37
N ALA A 141 -41.93 19.76 3.86
CA ALA A 141 -43.06 19.05 4.48
C ALA A 141 -42.84 17.55 4.75
N PRO A 142 -42.22 16.75 3.85
CA PRO A 142 -42.07 15.31 4.08
C PRO A 142 -40.99 14.96 5.11
N GLN A 143 -40.06 15.88 5.41
CA GLN A 143 -38.95 15.65 6.35
C GLN A 143 -38.16 14.35 6.06
N ASP A 144 -38.02 14.01 4.77
CA ASP A 144 -37.28 12.82 4.34
C ASP A 144 -35.80 13.16 4.20
N TRP A 145 -35.09 13.02 5.32
CA TRP A 145 -33.67 13.37 5.39
C TRP A 145 -32.77 12.44 4.59
N GLU A 146 -33.20 11.21 4.32
CA GLU A 146 -32.41 10.25 3.54
C GLU A 146 -32.44 10.59 2.06
N ALA A 147 -33.63 10.93 1.54
CA ALA A 147 -33.76 11.47 0.20
C ALA A 147 -32.95 12.76 0.03
N ALA A 148 -33.03 13.68 1.00
CA ALA A 148 -32.26 14.92 0.98
C ALA A 148 -30.73 14.67 0.94
N ALA A 149 -30.22 13.77 1.79
CA ALA A 149 -28.81 13.37 1.77
C ALA A 149 -28.41 12.71 0.44
N GLY A 150 -29.30 11.89 -0.15
CA GLY A 150 -29.09 11.29 -1.46
C GLY A 150 -28.98 12.31 -2.60
N TYR A 151 -29.80 13.36 -2.59
CA TYR A 151 -29.68 14.45 -3.57
C TYR A 151 -28.40 15.27 -3.37
N ILE A 152 -27.94 15.47 -2.13
CA ILE A 152 -26.64 16.12 -1.87
C ILE A 152 -25.48 15.24 -2.38
N ALA A 153 -25.54 13.92 -2.18
CA ALA A 153 -24.52 12.99 -2.67
C ALA A 153 -24.48 12.91 -4.22
N ARG A 154 -25.61 13.14 -4.88
CA ARG A 154 -25.63 13.30 -6.35
C ARG A 154 -25.04 14.65 -6.75
N ALA A 155 -25.42 15.72 -6.08
CA ALA A 155 -24.89 17.06 -6.35
C ALA A 155 -23.37 17.14 -6.13
N SER A 156 -22.79 16.38 -5.19
CA SER A 156 -21.35 16.36 -4.96
C SER A 156 -20.54 15.72 -6.09
N LYS A 157 -21.19 14.97 -7.00
CA LYS A 157 -20.55 14.44 -8.22
C LYS A 157 -20.46 15.49 -9.33
N VAL A 158 -21.21 16.58 -9.23
CA VAL A 158 -21.14 17.69 -10.19
C VAL A 158 -19.86 18.50 -9.93
N PRO A 159 -19.07 18.83 -10.96
CA PRO A 159 -17.85 19.63 -10.79
C PRO A 159 -18.11 21.00 -10.16
N LYS A 160 -17.23 21.41 -9.23
CA LYS A 160 -17.35 22.70 -8.51
C LYS A 160 -17.47 23.92 -9.43
N HIS A 161 -16.72 23.94 -10.54
CA HIS A 161 -16.77 25.04 -11.51
C HIS A 161 -18.13 25.20 -12.21
N ILE A 162 -18.97 24.15 -12.21
CA ILE A 162 -20.33 24.20 -12.73
C ILE A 162 -21.31 24.64 -11.64
N ILE A 163 -21.14 24.13 -10.41
CA ILE A 163 -21.96 24.54 -9.25
C ILE A 163 -21.82 26.04 -8.98
N GLU A 164 -20.61 26.56 -9.04
CA GLU A 164 -20.29 27.99 -8.84
C GLU A 164 -20.36 28.79 -10.16
N GLY A 165 -20.72 28.14 -11.27
CA GLY A 165 -20.76 28.74 -12.59
C GLY A 165 -21.90 29.75 -12.76
N LYS A 166 -21.65 30.81 -13.53
CA LYS A 166 -22.64 31.87 -13.83
C LYS A 166 -23.92 31.34 -14.48
N PHE A 167 -23.82 30.27 -15.27
CA PHE A 167 -24.97 29.65 -15.93
C PHE A 167 -25.87 28.93 -14.91
N ALA A 168 -25.28 28.13 -14.01
CA ALA A 168 -26.02 27.48 -12.93
C ALA A 168 -26.68 28.51 -12.00
N ALA A 169 -25.94 29.57 -11.62
CA ALA A 169 -26.46 30.66 -10.79
C ALA A 169 -27.67 31.40 -11.39
N ARG A 170 -27.93 31.27 -12.69
CA ARG A 170 -29.09 31.90 -13.35
C ARG A 170 -30.23 30.93 -13.67
N ILE A 171 -29.93 29.66 -13.96
CA ILE A 171 -30.91 28.67 -14.42
C ILE A 171 -31.48 27.81 -13.28
N VAL A 172 -30.67 27.55 -12.26
CA VAL A 172 -31.03 26.68 -11.14
C VAL A 172 -31.98 27.36 -10.15
N PRO A 173 -31.75 28.63 -9.73
CA PRO A 173 -32.66 29.29 -8.78
C PRO A 173 -34.12 29.32 -9.28
N SER A 174 -35.04 29.20 -8.34
CA SER A 174 -36.49 29.21 -8.56
C SER A 174 -37.16 30.17 -7.58
N VAL A 175 -38.47 30.37 -7.73
CA VAL A 175 -39.25 31.21 -6.79
C VAL A 175 -39.18 30.66 -5.35
N GLU A 176 -39.10 29.34 -5.20
CA GLU A 176 -39.00 28.66 -3.91
C GLU A 176 -37.56 28.61 -3.37
N VAL A 177 -36.56 28.66 -4.26
CA VAL A 177 -35.13 28.60 -3.93
C VAL A 177 -34.42 29.76 -4.65
N PRO A 178 -34.41 30.96 -4.07
CA PRO A 178 -33.88 32.16 -4.74
C PRO A 178 -32.34 32.19 -4.77
N ASP A 179 -31.69 31.49 -3.84
CA ASP A 179 -30.24 31.51 -3.69
C ASP A 179 -29.51 30.68 -4.76
N ALA A 180 -28.25 31.03 -4.99
CA ALA A 180 -27.37 30.30 -5.90
C ALA A 180 -27.20 28.84 -5.43
N PRO A 181 -27.08 27.87 -6.37
CA PRO A 181 -27.07 26.44 -6.04
C PRO A 181 -25.98 26.04 -5.05
N GLY A 182 -24.78 26.62 -5.15
CA GLY A 182 -23.69 26.36 -4.20
C GLY A 182 -24.03 26.78 -2.77
N VAL A 183 -24.70 27.93 -2.59
CA VAL A 183 -25.11 28.43 -1.27
C VAL A 183 -26.22 27.55 -0.70
N THR A 184 -27.22 27.20 -1.51
CA THR A 184 -28.32 26.33 -1.07
C THR A 184 -27.82 24.95 -0.64
N ILE A 185 -26.89 24.35 -1.40
CA ILE A 185 -26.34 23.04 -1.07
C ILE A 185 -25.53 23.09 0.23
N GLU A 186 -24.67 24.10 0.44
CA GLU A 186 -23.90 24.19 1.69
C GLU A 186 -24.79 24.49 2.89
N SER A 187 -25.78 25.39 2.77
CA SER A 187 -26.77 25.64 3.82
C SER A 187 -27.56 24.39 4.19
N ALA A 188 -27.96 23.59 3.19
CA ALA A 188 -28.62 22.31 3.42
C ALA A 188 -27.69 21.29 4.11
N LYS A 189 -26.41 21.21 3.72
CA LYS A 189 -25.42 20.35 4.38
C LYS A 189 -25.24 20.72 5.85
N GLU A 190 -25.12 22.01 6.17
CA GLU A 190 -24.98 22.49 7.54
C GLU A 190 -26.22 22.18 8.38
N SER A 191 -27.40 22.47 7.83
CA SER A 191 -28.69 22.21 8.49
C SER A 191 -28.89 20.71 8.76
N LEU A 192 -28.64 19.85 7.76
CA LEU A 192 -28.72 18.40 7.91
C LEU A 192 -27.66 17.86 8.86
N CYS A 193 -26.44 18.40 8.84
CA CYS A 193 -25.40 18.01 9.78
C CYS A 193 -25.83 18.28 11.23
N GLY A 194 -26.36 19.47 11.53
CA GLY A 194 -26.88 19.79 12.85
C GLY A 194 -28.05 18.90 13.28
N LEU A 195 -28.94 18.55 12.35
CA LEU A 195 -30.06 17.64 12.60
C LEU A 195 -29.59 16.20 12.86
N PHE A 196 -28.69 15.68 12.03
CA PHE A 196 -28.11 14.35 12.20
C PHE A 196 -27.36 14.21 13.51
N LEU A 197 -26.62 15.24 13.93
CA LEU A 197 -25.96 15.26 15.24
C LEU A 197 -26.97 15.11 16.38
N ARG A 198 -28.03 15.92 16.37
CA ARG A 198 -29.05 15.91 17.43
C ARG A 198 -29.80 14.58 17.49
N GLU A 199 -30.25 14.07 16.34
CA GLU A 199 -30.98 12.79 16.28
C GLU A 199 -30.08 11.59 16.59
N PHE A 200 -28.80 11.66 16.23
CA PHE A 200 -27.82 10.64 16.59
C PHE A 200 -27.58 10.62 18.11
N GLU A 201 -27.38 11.77 18.74
CA GLU A 201 -27.19 11.87 20.19
C GLU A 201 -28.43 11.37 20.95
N LYS A 202 -29.63 11.77 20.50
CA LYS A 202 -30.88 11.28 21.07
C LYS A 202 -31.03 9.76 20.93
N ALA A 203 -30.71 9.20 19.77
CA ALA A 203 -30.74 7.76 19.55
C ALA A 203 -29.71 7.01 20.41
N ALA A 204 -28.54 7.62 20.64
CA ALA A 204 -27.52 7.09 21.54
C ALA A 204 -27.98 7.08 23.01
N GLU A 205 -28.71 8.10 23.46
CA GLU A 205 -29.32 8.16 24.80
C GLU A 205 -30.45 7.13 24.96
N GLU A 206 -31.27 6.92 23.92
CA GLU A 206 -32.36 5.94 23.90
C GLU A 206 -31.86 4.48 23.73
N GLY A 207 -30.60 4.28 23.33
CA GLY A 207 -30.04 2.95 23.03
C GLY A 207 -30.55 2.32 21.73
N ASP A 208 -31.07 3.12 20.80
CA ASP A 208 -31.64 2.65 19.53
C ASP A 208 -30.54 2.47 18.47
N ASN A 209 -29.95 1.28 18.45
CA ASN A 209 -28.90 0.91 17.50
C ASN A 209 -29.33 1.03 16.03
N ALA A 210 -30.62 0.89 15.71
CA ALA A 210 -31.12 1.00 14.34
C ALA A 210 -31.08 2.45 13.86
N LYS A 211 -31.57 3.40 14.68
CA LYS A 211 -31.49 4.84 14.38
C LYS A 211 -30.04 5.35 14.35
N ILE A 212 -29.20 4.92 15.29
CA ILE A 212 -27.77 5.26 15.30
C ILE A 212 -27.12 4.86 13.97
N THR A 213 -27.33 3.61 13.55
CA THR A 213 -26.79 3.10 12.29
C THR A 213 -27.36 3.84 11.08
N ARG A 214 -28.64 4.23 11.13
CA ARG A 214 -29.30 5.01 10.08
C ARG A 214 -28.61 6.36 9.89
N PHE A 215 -28.54 7.19 10.94
CA PHE A 215 -27.92 8.51 10.86
C PHE A 215 -26.42 8.45 10.60
N PHE A 216 -25.73 7.43 11.13
CA PHE A 216 -24.31 7.21 10.85
C PHE A 216 -24.02 7.07 9.35
N LYS A 217 -24.91 6.43 8.58
CA LYS A 217 -24.75 6.26 7.13
C LYS A 217 -24.99 7.55 6.32
N LEU A 218 -25.62 8.56 6.90
CA LEU A 218 -26.00 9.79 6.20
C LEU A 218 -24.89 10.85 6.20
N PHE A 219 -24.02 10.87 7.21
CA PHE A 219 -22.90 11.83 7.27
C PHE A 219 -21.95 11.80 6.05
N PRO A 220 -21.55 10.62 5.52
CA PRO A 220 -20.74 10.56 4.30
C PRO A 220 -21.47 11.13 3.08
N LEU A 221 -22.78 10.91 2.95
CA LEU A 221 -23.58 11.38 1.82
C LEU A 221 -23.61 12.91 1.71
N ILE A 222 -23.51 13.61 2.84
CA ILE A 222 -23.44 15.07 2.88
C ILE A 222 -22.01 15.63 2.85
N GLY A 223 -20.99 14.76 2.77
CA GLY A 223 -19.58 15.14 2.80
C GLY A 223 -19.12 15.65 4.18
N ARG A 224 -19.72 15.16 5.27
CA ARG A 224 -19.34 15.47 6.66
C ARG A 224 -18.87 14.20 7.38
N GLU A 225 -18.04 13.41 6.70
CA GLU A 225 -17.49 12.13 7.18
C GLU A 225 -16.75 12.27 8.51
N GLU A 226 -15.92 13.30 8.66
CA GLU A 226 -15.08 13.44 9.86
C GLU A 226 -15.92 13.68 11.11
N THR A 227 -16.95 14.52 11.00
CA THR A 227 -17.90 14.77 12.09
C THR A 227 -18.69 13.51 12.45
N GLY A 228 -19.10 12.73 11.45
CA GLY A 228 -19.79 11.45 11.67
C GLY A 228 -18.91 10.43 12.41
N LEU A 229 -17.66 10.27 12.00
CA LEU A 229 -16.68 9.40 12.68
C LEU A 229 -16.38 9.89 14.10
N GLU A 230 -16.34 11.20 14.32
CA GLU A 230 -16.10 11.77 15.62
C GLU A 230 -17.18 11.42 16.62
N VAL A 231 -18.44 11.68 16.27
CA VAL A 231 -19.58 11.41 17.14
C VAL A 231 -19.79 9.92 17.35
N TYR A 232 -19.57 9.12 16.30
CA TYR A 232 -19.59 7.68 16.41
C TYR A 232 -18.49 7.14 17.33
N GLY A 233 -17.25 7.63 17.18
CA GLY A 233 -16.15 7.28 18.06
C GLY A 233 -16.48 7.59 19.52
N ARG A 234 -17.07 8.75 19.80
CA ARG A 234 -17.54 9.12 21.16
C ARG A 234 -18.60 8.15 21.68
N TYR A 235 -19.61 7.80 20.88
CA TYR A 235 -20.65 6.83 21.26
C TYR A 235 -20.05 5.48 21.64
N VAL A 236 -19.17 4.95 20.80
CA VAL A 236 -18.55 3.66 21.03
C VAL A 236 -17.62 3.70 22.27
N CYS A 237 -16.86 4.78 22.46
CA CYS A 237 -16.05 4.97 23.67
C CYS A 237 -16.91 5.03 24.94
N GLN A 238 -18.07 5.71 24.89
CA GLN A 238 -19.01 5.72 26.00
C GLN A 238 -19.54 4.32 26.33
N GLY A 239 -19.84 3.50 25.30
CA GLY A 239 -20.21 2.10 25.49
C GLY A 239 -19.11 1.27 26.16
N VAL A 240 -17.84 1.48 25.77
CA VAL A 240 -16.68 0.86 26.42
C VAL A 240 -16.58 1.29 27.89
N ALA A 241 -16.68 2.59 28.18
CA ALA A 241 -16.62 3.13 29.53
C ALA A 241 -17.74 2.58 30.43
N GLN A 242 -18.97 2.49 29.92
CA GLN A 242 -20.11 1.95 30.66
C GLN A 242 -19.92 0.47 30.99
N ARG A 243 -19.47 -0.35 30.03
CA ARG A 243 -19.21 -1.77 30.25
C ARG A 243 -18.04 -1.99 31.21
N ALA A 244 -16.96 -1.22 31.09
CA ALA A 244 -15.83 -1.25 32.00
C ALA A 244 -16.25 -0.97 33.45
N ARG A 245 -17.05 0.09 33.67
CA ARG A 245 -17.56 0.46 34.99
C ARG A 245 -18.56 -0.55 35.54
N GLY A 246 -19.39 -1.14 34.68
CA GLY A 246 -20.31 -2.21 35.07
C GLY A 246 -19.56 -3.42 35.64
N ASN A 247 -18.55 -3.88 34.92
CA ASN A 247 -17.71 -5.00 35.34
C ASN A 247 -16.96 -4.72 36.65
N LEU A 248 -16.53 -3.47 36.88
CA LEU A 248 -15.91 -3.07 38.16
C LEU A 248 -16.91 -3.07 39.33
N LYS A 249 -18.17 -2.70 39.08
CA LYS A 249 -19.24 -2.64 40.11
C LYS A 249 -19.79 -4.00 40.52
N GLU A 250 -19.87 -4.95 39.60
CA GLU A 250 -20.30 -6.34 39.92
C GLU A 250 -19.26 -7.10 40.75
N GLY A 251 -18.08 -6.50 40.94
CA GLY A 251 -17.04 -6.95 41.84
C GLY A 251 -16.17 -8.03 41.23
N THR A 252 -14.89 -8.01 41.60
CA THR A 252 -13.84 -8.97 41.25
C THR A 252 -14.07 -10.38 41.83
N LYS A 253 -15.32 -10.78 42.08
CA LYS A 253 -15.70 -12.10 42.60
C LYS A 253 -15.66 -13.19 41.53
N GLY A 254 -15.70 -12.82 40.25
CA GLY A 254 -15.38 -13.68 39.13
C GLY A 254 -14.01 -13.34 38.55
N ARG A 255 -13.26 -14.37 38.15
CA ARG A 255 -12.02 -14.27 37.37
C ARG A 255 -12.21 -13.41 36.09
N ASP A 256 -13.48 -13.28 35.66
CA ASP A 256 -13.96 -12.65 34.44
C ASP A 256 -14.17 -11.11 34.50
N GLY A 257 -14.10 -10.46 35.67
CA GLY A 257 -14.36 -9.01 35.78
C GLY A 257 -13.28 -8.13 35.13
N LYS A 258 -12.03 -8.60 35.11
CA LYS A 258 -10.86 -7.89 34.53
C LYS A 258 -10.74 -8.07 33.01
N GLU A 259 -11.62 -8.89 32.45
CA GLU A 259 -11.49 -9.50 31.13
C GLU A 259 -12.26 -8.74 30.04
N GLY A 260 -13.29 -7.99 30.44
CA GLY A 260 -14.27 -7.49 29.49
C GLY A 260 -13.90 -6.25 28.68
N CYS A 261 -12.87 -5.46 29.04
CA CYS A 261 -12.61 -4.20 28.32
C CYS A 261 -11.93 -4.41 26.95
N PHE A 262 -10.85 -5.18 26.92
CA PHE A 262 -10.14 -5.46 25.65
C PHE A 262 -11.00 -6.31 24.72
N GLU A 263 -11.73 -7.28 25.27
CA GLU A 263 -12.64 -8.13 24.51
C GLU A 263 -13.81 -7.32 23.94
N HIS A 264 -14.40 -6.42 24.72
CA HIS A 264 -15.46 -5.54 24.23
C HIS A 264 -14.96 -4.59 23.13
N ILE A 265 -13.76 -4.03 23.26
CA ILE A 265 -13.15 -3.22 22.19
C ILE A 265 -12.92 -4.08 20.94
N ALA A 266 -12.42 -5.31 21.08
CA ALA A 266 -12.22 -6.21 19.95
C ALA A 266 -13.54 -6.53 19.24
N GLN A 267 -14.58 -6.86 20.01
CA GLN A 267 -15.94 -7.13 19.50
C GLN A 267 -16.53 -5.91 18.77
N ILE A 268 -16.35 -4.71 19.33
CA ILE A 268 -16.73 -3.46 18.67
C ILE A 268 -15.99 -3.33 17.33
N VAL A 269 -14.68 -3.53 17.33
CA VAL A 269 -13.87 -3.36 16.12
C VAL A 269 -14.28 -4.35 15.03
N GLU A 270 -14.62 -5.57 15.40
CA GLU A 270 -15.05 -6.62 14.48
C GLU A 270 -16.47 -6.39 13.93
N ASN A 271 -17.43 -6.10 14.81
CA ASN A 271 -18.83 -5.91 14.43
C ASN A 271 -19.04 -4.61 13.64
N HIS A 272 -18.35 -3.54 14.03
CA HIS A 272 -18.55 -2.20 13.46
C HIS A 272 -17.55 -1.89 12.33
N GLY A 273 -16.46 -2.65 12.20
CA GLY A 273 -15.46 -2.46 11.15
C GLY A 273 -16.06 -2.50 9.74
N THR A 274 -16.87 -3.53 9.44
CA THR A 274 -17.52 -3.69 8.13
C THR A 274 -18.48 -2.53 7.81
N LEU A 275 -19.17 -2.00 8.82
CA LEU A 275 -20.09 -0.88 8.67
C LEU A 275 -19.32 0.42 8.35
N VAL A 276 -18.24 0.69 9.08
CA VAL A 276 -17.41 1.88 8.89
C VAL A 276 -16.73 1.84 7.52
N GLU A 277 -16.09 0.73 7.16
CA GLU A 277 -15.39 0.59 5.89
C GLU A 277 -16.33 0.69 4.68
N ARG A 278 -17.53 0.11 4.78
CA ARG A 278 -18.53 0.14 3.70
C ARG A 278 -19.04 1.55 3.39
N HIS A 279 -19.23 2.39 4.41
CA HIS A 279 -19.89 3.69 4.25
C HIS A 279 -18.95 4.89 4.27
N TYR A 280 -17.80 4.78 4.93
CA TYR A 280 -16.82 5.87 5.06
C TYR A 280 -15.53 5.61 4.27
N GLY A 281 -15.33 4.37 3.78
CA GLY A 281 -14.19 3.98 2.96
C GLY A 281 -13.07 3.27 3.73
N PRO A 282 -12.07 2.73 3.00
CA PRO A 282 -10.98 1.97 3.58
C PRO A 282 -10.13 2.82 4.53
N GLY A 283 -9.61 2.19 5.60
CA GLY A 283 -8.74 2.84 6.58
C GLY A 283 -9.45 3.78 7.58
N ARG A 284 -10.73 4.10 7.39
CA ARG A 284 -11.47 4.96 8.33
C ARG A 284 -11.69 4.30 9.70
N MET A 285 -11.70 2.98 9.75
CA MET A 285 -11.78 2.23 11.01
C MET A 285 -10.57 2.50 11.92
N VAL A 286 -9.39 2.78 11.35
CA VAL A 286 -8.18 3.12 12.12
C VAL A 286 -8.39 4.37 12.97
N LYS A 287 -9.06 5.41 12.43
CA LYS A 287 -9.41 6.62 13.20
C LYS A 287 -10.32 6.31 14.40
N VAL A 288 -11.21 5.33 14.27
CA VAL A 288 -12.08 4.89 15.38
C VAL A 288 -11.27 4.10 16.41
N ILE A 289 -10.36 3.22 15.95
CA ILE A 289 -9.43 2.47 16.81
C ILE A 289 -8.55 3.40 17.64
N GLU A 290 -8.03 4.48 17.06
CA GLU A 290 -7.24 5.48 17.79
C GLU A 290 -8.03 6.08 18.97
N ARG A 291 -9.31 6.41 18.76
CA ARG A 291 -10.19 6.91 19.83
C ARG A 291 -10.49 5.83 20.87
N LEU A 292 -10.75 4.60 20.43
CA LEU A 292 -10.98 3.47 21.33
C LEU A 292 -9.76 3.13 22.17
N GLN A 293 -8.54 3.30 21.63
CA GLN A 293 -7.30 3.10 22.38
C GLN A 293 -7.14 4.15 23.49
N ILE A 294 -7.54 5.41 23.26
CA ILE A 294 -7.53 6.44 24.31
C ILE A 294 -8.49 6.05 25.44
N GLU A 295 -9.68 5.54 25.11
CA GLU A 295 -10.61 5.06 26.14
C GLU A 295 -10.07 3.80 26.85
N ALA A 296 -9.40 2.90 26.12
CA ALA A 296 -8.71 1.76 26.70
C ALA A 296 -7.62 2.21 27.68
N ASP A 297 -6.90 3.29 27.38
CA ASP A 297 -5.89 3.85 28.26
C ASP A 297 -6.48 4.33 29.59
N VAL A 298 -7.67 4.91 29.56
CA VAL A 298 -8.39 5.34 30.77
C VAL A 298 -8.95 4.12 31.53
N GLN A 299 -9.78 3.30 30.89
CA GLN A 299 -10.47 2.20 31.58
C GLN A 299 -9.53 1.09 32.00
N GLY A 300 -8.63 0.66 31.11
CA GLY A 300 -7.59 -0.32 31.42
C GLY A 300 -6.65 0.20 32.50
N GLY A 301 -6.37 1.51 32.50
CA GLY A 301 -5.61 2.15 33.56
C GLY A 301 -6.29 2.05 34.92
N ILE A 302 -7.57 2.36 35.02
CA ILE A 302 -8.34 2.26 36.26
C ILE A 302 -8.38 0.82 36.75
N ILE A 303 -8.68 -0.15 35.87
CA ILE A 303 -8.75 -1.57 36.21
C ILE A 303 -7.43 -2.08 36.78
N LEU A 304 -6.29 -1.72 36.17
CA LEU A 304 -4.98 -2.13 36.65
C LEU A 304 -4.63 -1.54 38.01
N ASP A 305 -5.01 -0.29 38.27
CA ASP A 305 -4.77 0.32 39.59
C ASP A 305 -5.66 -0.32 40.66
N THR A 306 -6.96 -0.46 40.38
CA THR A 306 -7.89 -1.10 41.32
C THR A 306 -7.45 -2.53 41.64
N TRP A 307 -7.04 -3.31 40.64
CA TRP A 307 -6.50 -4.65 40.89
C TRP A 307 -5.20 -4.62 41.70
N GLY A 308 -4.28 -3.72 41.36
CA GLY A 308 -2.99 -3.59 42.06
C GLY A 308 -3.18 -3.28 43.55
N ASP A 309 -4.15 -2.42 43.86
CA ASP A 309 -4.52 -2.03 45.21
C ASP A 309 -5.23 -3.18 45.94
N GLU A 310 -6.22 -3.84 45.31
CA GLU A 310 -6.95 -5.01 45.85
C GLU A 310 -6.01 -6.17 46.20
N ARG A 311 -4.99 -6.41 45.37
CA ARG A 311 -4.00 -7.47 45.57
C ARG A 311 -2.80 -7.03 46.41
N SER A 312 -2.73 -5.74 46.76
CA SER A 312 -1.59 -5.14 47.49
C SER A 312 -0.25 -5.48 46.84
N VAL A 313 -0.16 -5.39 45.51
CA VAL A 313 1.00 -5.84 44.72
C VAL A 313 2.28 -5.11 45.15
N ASP A 314 2.20 -3.80 45.43
CA ASP A 314 3.37 -3.00 45.82
C ASP A 314 3.95 -3.43 47.17
N ARG A 315 3.08 -3.79 48.13
CA ARG A 315 3.50 -4.33 49.43
C ARG A 315 4.22 -5.66 49.23
N ARG A 316 3.61 -6.58 48.49
CA ARG A 316 4.18 -7.91 48.23
C ARG A 316 5.49 -7.82 47.45
N LEU A 317 5.60 -6.89 46.52
CA LEU A 317 6.84 -6.62 45.80
C LEU A 317 7.95 -6.12 46.73
N THR A 318 7.60 -5.34 47.76
CA THR A 318 8.54 -4.89 48.79
C THR A 318 9.01 -6.07 49.64
N ASP A 319 8.09 -6.93 50.07
CA ASP A 319 8.39 -8.13 50.87
C ASP A 319 9.28 -9.13 50.09
N VAL A 320 8.99 -9.32 48.80
CA VAL A 320 9.79 -10.15 47.88
C VAL A 320 11.21 -9.60 47.71
N LYS A 321 11.37 -8.28 47.58
CA LYS A 321 12.68 -7.63 47.39
C LYS A 321 13.53 -7.63 48.66
N SER A 322 12.90 -7.54 49.83
CA SER A 322 13.58 -7.52 51.12
C SER A 322 13.93 -8.91 51.64
N TYR A 323 13.49 -9.97 50.97
CA TYR A 323 13.76 -11.34 51.38
C TYR A 323 15.28 -11.64 51.34
N PRO A 324 15.91 -11.99 52.48
CA PRO A 324 17.37 -12.03 52.60
C PRO A 324 18.02 -13.29 52.02
N PHE A 325 17.26 -14.35 51.71
CA PHE A 325 17.79 -15.65 51.26
C PHE A 325 18.90 -16.19 52.18
N SER A 326 18.75 -16.03 53.50
CA SER A 326 19.79 -16.32 54.49
C SER A 326 20.28 -17.77 54.44
N PHE A 327 19.41 -18.72 54.09
CA PHE A 327 19.78 -20.13 54.01
C PHE A 327 20.68 -20.40 52.80
N LEU A 328 20.31 -19.91 51.62
CA LEU A 328 21.18 -19.99 50.44
C LEU A 328 22.52 -19.28 50.67
N VAL A 329 22.52 -18.07 51.22
CA VAL A 329 23.77 -17.34 51.46
C VAL A 329 24.66 -18.09 52.45
N SER A 330 24.09 -18.67 53.50
CA SER A 330 24.84 -19.45 54.50
C SER A 330 25.36 -20.77 53.96
N SER A 331 24.68 -21.40 52.99
CA SER A 331 25.11 -22.67 52.40
C SER A 331 26.30 -22.52 51.43
N PHE A 332 26.48 -21.33 50.83
CA PHE A 332 27.64 -21.04 49.96
C PHE A 332 28.88 -20.54 50.71
N LEU A 333 28.77 -20.19 52.00
CA LEU A 333 29.92 -19.82 52.80
C LEU A 333 30.64 -21.09 53.32
N PRO A 334 31.99 -21.12 53.34
CA PRO A 334 32.72 -22.25 53.89
C PRO A 334 32.29 -22.49 55.34
N ALA A 335 31.90 -23.73 55.66
CA ALA A 335 31.60 -24.13 57.03
C ALA A 335 32.86 -23.93 57.89
N GLN A 336 32.97 -22.77 58.56
CA GLN A 336 33.94 -22.57 59.61
C GLN A 336 33.55 -23.48 60.77
N ARG A 337 34.15 -24.68 60.80
CA ARG A 337 34.33 -25.46 62.03
C ARG A 337 35.22 -24.66 62.97
N GLY A 338 34.64 -23.68 63.66
CA GLY A 338 35.25 -23.03 64.81
C GLY A 338 34.92 -23.83 66.09
N PRO A 339 35.89 -24.11 66.98
CA PRO A 339 35.61 -24.81 68.22
C PRO A 339 34.90 -23.87 69.20
N GLY A 340 33.83 -24.37 69.83
CA GLY A 340 33.30 -23.95 71.12
C GLY A 340 33.26 -22.46 71.45
N ILE A 341 32.08 -21.83 71.28
CA ILE A 341 31.65 -20.78 72.19
C ILE A 341 30.25 -21.13 72.72
N SER A 342 30.23 -21.37 74.02
CA SER A 342 29.08 -21.70 74.86
C SER A 342 27.93 -20.72 74.65
N ARG A 343 26.77 -21.23 74.21
CA ARG A 343 25.49 -20.56 74.42
C ARG A 343 25.12 -20.76 75.89
N THR A 344 25.04 -19.67 76.65
CA THR A 344 24.54 -19.67 78.03
C THR A 344 23.06 -20.06 78.04
N ASN A 345 22.79 -21.25 78.58
CA ASN A 345 21.47 -21.75 78.92
C ASN A 345 20.81 -20.85 79.99
N SER A 346 19.58 -20.44 79.74
CA SER A 346 18.58 -20.24 80.80
C SER A 346 17.60 -21.41 80.72
N PRO A 347 17.31 -22.14 81.82
CA PRO A 347 16.44 -23.30 81.77
C PRO A 347 14.98 -22.90 81.99
N ALA A 348 14.10 -23.31 81.07
CA ALA A 348 12.69 -23.49 81.35
C ALA A 348 12.25 -24.83 80.77
N ILE A 349 11.91 -25.74 81.68
CA ILE A 349 11.38 -27.08 81.47
C ILE A 349 9.89 -26.98 81.09
N GLY A 350 9.47 -27.72 80.06
CA GLY A 350 8.06 -27.92 79.75
C GLY A 350 7.84 -28.39 78.32
N GLY A 351 7.86 -29.71 78.12
CA GLY A 351 7.76 -30.35 76.81
C GLY A 351 6.43 -30.17 76.08
N GLY A 352 6.53 -30.06 74.77
CA GLY A 352 5.43 -30.07 73.82
C GLY A 352 6.01 -29.99 72.42
N THR A 353 5.78 -31.02 71.62
CA THR A 353 6.09 -31.18 70.19
C THR A 353 6.08 -29.87 69.39
N ASN A 354 7.25 -29.27 69.19
CA ASN A 354 7.45 -28.25 68.17
C ASN A 354 8.48 -28.78 67.18
N GLY A 355 8.00 -29.22 66.01
CA GLY A 355 8.82 -29.27 64.82
C GLY A 355 9.51 -27.92 64.64
N ARG A 356 10.73 -27.95 64.11
CA ARG A 356 11.48 -26.74 63.73
C ARG A 356 10.62 -25.90 62.78
N ILE A 357 9.86 -24.96 63.33
CA ILE A 357 9.32 -23.81 62.59
C ILE A 357 10.53 -22.88 62.44
N SER A 358 11.46 -23.27 61.57
CA SER A 358 12.45 -22.33 61.03
C SER A 358 11.65 -21.25 60.31
N GLU A 359 11.71 -20.01 60.76
CA GLU A 359 11.78 -18.73 59.99
C GLU A 359 11.11 -18.62 58.58
N ASP A 360 10.19 -19.51 58.24
CA ASP A 360 9.65 -19.81 56.92
C ASP A 360 8.15 -19.50 56.89
N GLU A 361 7.84 -18.21 56.89
CA GLU A 361 6.63 -17.71 56.21
C GLU A 361 6.68 -16.18 56.02
N GLY A 362 7.86 -15.60 55.80
CA GLY A 362 7.96 -14.15 55.57
C GLY A 362 7.21 -13.69 54.30
N VAL A 363 7.14 -14.56 53.30
CA VAL A 363 6.40 -14.35 52.05
C VAL A 363 5.70 -15.65 51.66
N ASP A 364 4.37 -15.67 51.65
CA ASP A 364 3.60 -16.85 51.24
C ASP A 364 3.80 -17.13 49.73
N MET A 365 4.43 -18.26 49.42
CA MET A 365 4.67 -18.68 48.04
C MET A 365 3.38 -18.92 47.26
N LYS A 366 2.30 -19.39 47.90
CA LYS A 366 1.02 -19.65 47.23
C LYS A 366 0.36 -18.35 46.76
N GLU A 367 0.50 -17.29 47.55
CA GLU A 367 -0.03 -15.99 47.17
C GLU A 367 0.79 -15.35 46.03
N VAL A 368 2.12 -15.49 46.06
CA VAL A 368 2.98 -15.05 44.94
C VAL A 368 2.66 -15.83 43.67
N ASP A 369 2.46 -17.15 43.75
CA ASP A 369 2.03 -17.98 42.61
C ASP A 369 0.67 -17.53 42.05
N GLY A 370 -0.31 -17.29 42.93
CA GLY A 370 -1.61 -16.75 42.54
C GLY A 370 -1.51 -15.42 41.79
N LEU A 371 -0.64 -14.52 42.23
CA LEU A 371 -0.39 -13.23 41.57
C LEU A 371 0.36 -13.37 40.25
N LEU A 372 1.34 -14.27 40.17
CA LEU A 372 2.04 -14.58 38.93
C LEU A 372 1.05 -15.12 37.89
N ASN A 373 0.15 -16.03 38.28
CA ASN A 373 -0.87 -16.56 37.40
C ASN A 373 -1.86 -15.47 36.92
N GLU A 374 -2.34 -14.61 37.83
CA GLU A 374 -3.19 -13.47 37.45
C GLU A 374 -2.48 -12.50 36.50
N THR A 375 -1.22 -12.17 36.78
CA THR A 375 -0.43 -11.24 35.96
C THR A 375 -0.11 -11.84 34.58
N ALA A 376 0.21 -13.14 34.52
CA ALA A 376 0.44 -13.85 33.27
C ALA A 376 -0.81 -13.85 32.38
N MET A 377 -2.00 -14.06 32.96
CA MET A 377 -3.27 -13.97 32.22
C MET A 377 -3.50 -12.56 31.66
N MET A 378 -3.25 -11.50 32.44
CA MET A 378 -3.40 -10.11 31.98
C MET A 378 -2.41 -9.75 30.88
N LEU A 379 -1.14 -10.15 31.01
CA LEU A 379 -0.11 -9.96 29.98
C LEU A 379 -0.45 -10.73 28.70
N GLY A 380 -0.96 -11.95 28.81
CA GLY A 380 -1.43 -12.74 27.67
C GLY A 380 -2.56 -12.03 26.91
N ARG A 381 -3.55 -11.49 27.63
CA ARG A 381 -4.66 -10.72 27.04
C ARG A 381 -4.20 -9.43 26.38
N TRP A 382 -3.32 -8.68 27.03
CA TRP A 382 -2.70 -7.50 26.43
C TRP A 382 -1.99 -7.86 25.13
N SER A 383 -1.21 -8.94 25.11
CA SER A 383 -0.52 -9.39 23.90
C SER A 383 -1.50 -9.77 22.78
N LEU A 384 -2.61 -10.44 23.09
CA LEU A 384 -3.65 -10.77 22.10
C LEU A 384 -4.32 -9.51 21.55
N TYR A 385 -4.71 -8.59 22.44
CA TYR A 385 -5.30 -7.30 22.07
C TYR A 385 -4.38 -6.47 21.19
N SER A 386 -3.10 -6.33 21.55
CA SER A 386 -2.14 -5.58 20.77
C SER A 386 -1.93 -6.19 19.39
N ARG A 387 -1.82 -7.52 19.28
CA ARG A 387 -1.70 -8.20 17.97
C ARG A 387 -2.96 -8.04 17.13
N PHE A 388 -4.14 -8.13 17.75
CA PHE A 388 -5.42 -7.92 17.09
C PHE A 388 -5.50 -6.51 16.49
N LEU A 389 -5.20 -5.47 17.28
CA LEU A 389 -5.20 -4.09 16.78
C LEU A 389 -4.12 -3.85 15.74
N ALA A 390 -2.92 -4.40 15.91
CA ALA A 390 -1.88 -4.32 14.90
C ALA A 390 -2.31 -4.93 13.56
N SER A 391 -3.03 -6.05 13.58
CA SER A 391 -3.62 -6.66 12.39
C SER A 391 -4.69 -5.76 11.75
N LYS A 392 -5.55 -5.13 12.55
CA LYS A 392 -6.61 -4.23 12.05
C LYS A 392 -6.10 -2.88 11.54
N CYS A 393 -4.94 -2.43 12.01
CA CYS A 393 -4.29 -1.20 11.54
C CYS A 393 -3.31 -1.44 10.38
N ARG A 394 -3.13 -2.68 9.93
CA ARG A 394 -2.27 -3.01 8.79
C ARG A 394 -2.90 -2.47 7.50
N ASP A 395 -2.08 -1.83 6.68
CA ASP A 395 -2.50 -1.40 5.35
C ASP A 395 -2.81 -2.63 4.49
N PRO A 396 -4.00 -2.72 3.86
CA PRO A 396 -4.36 -3.84 2.99
C PRO A 396 -3.45 -3.98 1.76
N GLU A 397 -2.67 -2.96 1.39
CA GLU A 397 -1.72 -3.03 0.26
C GLU A 397 -0.39 -3.74 0.60
N ILE A 398 -0.12 -4.02 1.89
CA ILE A 398 1.10 -4.69 2.33
C ILE A 398 0.97 -6.22 2.17
N ASP A 399 2.00 -6.86 1.61
CA ASP A 399 2.09 -8.31 1.42
C ASP A 399 1.83 -9.04 2.76
N PRO A 400 0.85 -9.98 2.85
CA PRO A 400 0.52 -10.70 4.07
C PRO A 400 1.72 -11.36 4.77
N ASP A 401 2.76 -11.73 4.03
CA ASP A 401 3.96 -12.41 4.54
C ASP A 401 4.95 -11.48 5.26
N GLU A 402 4.78 -10.16 5.17
CA GLU A 402 5.62 -9.20 5.91
C GLU A 402 5.31 -9.25 7.43
N PRO A 403 6.34 -9.16 8.31
CA PRO A 403 6.13 -9.24 9.76
C PRO A 403 5.23 -8.13 10.29
N LEU A 404 4.36 -8.49 11.25
CA LEU A 404 3.44 -7.56 11.88
C LEU A 404 4.18 -6.49 12.69
N VAL A 405 4.12 -5.23 12.23
CA VAL A 405 4.69 -4.08 12.95
C VAL A 405 3.68 -3.54 13.96
N MET A 406 4.14 -3.25 15.17
CA MET A 406 3.30 -2.62 16.20
C MET A 406 2.96 -1.17 15.82
N PRO A 407 1.67 -0.79 15.74
CA PRO A 407 1.26 0.59 15.48
C PRO A 407 1.76 1.57 16.53
N GLU A 408 2.07 2.80 16.12
CA GLU A 408 2.53 3.85 17.02
C GLU A 408 1.52 4.16 18.14
N LEU A 409 0.21 4.02 17.87
CA LEU A 409 -0.85 4.22 18.86
C LEU A 409 -0.72 3.29 20.08
N LEU A 410 -0.20 2.07 19.90
CA LEU A 410 0.05 1.13 20.99
C LEU A 410 1.41 1.38 21.66
N ILE A 411 2.42 1.81 20.90
CA ILE A 411 3.75 2.10 21.45
C ILE A 411 3.71 3.35 22.34
N LYS A 412 3.00 4.39 21.91
CA LYS A 412 2.86 5.67 22.62
C LYS A 412 1.74 5.66 23.67
N SER A 413 0.93 4.59 23.72
CA SER A 413 -0.19 4.45 24.66
C SER A 413 0.26 4.55 26.12
N ALA A 414 -0.54 5.27 26.93
CA ALA A 414 -0.33 5.36 28.36
C ALA A 414 -0.52 3.99 29.05
N LEU A 415 -1.44 3.18 28.54
CA LEU A 415 -1.68 1.83 29.02
C LEU A 415 -0.48 0.92 28.80
N SER A 416 0.18 0.99 27.64
CA SER A 416 1.38 0.20 27.35
C SER A 416 2.50 0.45 28.37
N ARG A 417 2.74 1.72 28.71
CA ARG A 417 3.68 2.10 29.79
C ARG A 417 3.22 1.57 31.14
N LYS A 418 1.93 1.65 31.43
CA LYS A 418 1.36 1.20 32.70
C LYS A 418 1.42 -0.32 32.86
N ILE A 419 1.18 -1.07 31.80
CA ILE A 419 1.34 -2.53 31.76
C ILE A 419 2.80 -2.90 32.01
N SER A 420 3.74 -2.20 31.39
CA SER A 420 5.17 -2.41 31.61
C SER A 420 5.57 -2.16 33.08
N ALA A 421 5.03 -1.12 33.69
CA ALA A 421 5.34 -0.72 35.07
C ALA A 421 4.62 -1.56 36.14
N ARG A 422 3.33 -1.87 35.96
CA ARG A 422 2.46 -2.50 36.97
C ARG A 422 2.32 -4.01 36.79
N LEU A 423 2.59 -4.55 35.60
CA LEU A 423 2.52 -5.99 35.33
C LEU A 423 3.89 -6.58 34.99
N THR A 424 4.54 -6.12 33.91
CA THR A 424 5.79 -6.75 33.43
C THR A 424 6.92 -6.67 34.45
N THR A 425 7.14 -5.50 35.05
CA THR A 425 8.23 -5.33 36.03
C THR A 425 7.98 -6.14 37.32
N PRO A 426 6.81 -6.06 37.96
CA PRO A 426 6.51 -6.89 39.14
C PRO A 426 6.51 -8.38 38.83
N PHE A 427 6.02 -8.80 37.65
CA PHE A 427 6.06 -10.20 37.21
C PHE A 427 7.50 -10.73 37.17
N ASN A 428 8.41 -10.04 36.49
CA ASN A 428 9.81 -10.47 36.38
C ASN A 428 10.49 -10.59 37.75
N ILE A 429 10.23 -9.64 38.65
CA ILE A 429 10.79 -9.65 40.01
C ILE A 429 10.22 -10.81 40.82
N MET A 430 8.88 -10.97 40.83
CA MET A 430 8.21 -12.04 41.55
C MET A 430 8.56 -13.42 41.00
N THR A 431 8.69 -13.60 39.68
CA THR A 431 9.13 -14.86 39.06
C THR A 431 10.57 -15.19 39.45
N THR A 432 11.46 -14.20 39.43
CA THR A 432 12.85 -14.39 39.84
C THR A 432 12.94 -14.82 41.30
N PHE A 433 12.16 -14.17 42.17
CA PHE A 433 12.05 -14.54 43.57
C PHE A 433 11.47 -15.94 43.76
N PHE A 434 10.37 -16.24 43.08
CA PHE A 434 9.69 -17.54 43.15
C PHE A 434 10.63 -18.68 42.78
N PHE A 435 11.41 -18.51 41.72
CA PHE A 435 12.42 -19.47 41.32
C PHE A 435 13.52 -19.63 42.38
N ARG A 436 14.09 -18.52 42.87
CA ARG A 436 15.13 -18.56 43.91
C ARG A 436 14.65 -19.21 45.20
N ARG A 437 13.42 -18.90 45.63
CA ARG A 437 12.81 -19.45 46.84
C ARG A 437 12.50 -20.93 46.68
N SER A 438 12.07 -21.36 45.49
CA SER A 438 11.87 -22.78 45.17
C SER A 438 13.18 -23.56 45.25
N VAL A 439 14.29 -22.99 44.75
CA VAL A 439 15.63 -23.58 44.87
C VAL A 439 16.09 -23.63 46.33
N GLU A 440 15.92 -22.55 47.10
CA GLU A 440 16.24 -22.52 48.54
C GLU A 440 15.48 -23.60 49.31
N LYS A 441 14.17 -23.73 49.05
CA LYS A 441 13.33 -24.75 49.68
C LYS A 441 13.77 -26.16 49.28
N ALA A 442 14.16 -26.38 48.02
CA ALA A 442 14.72 -27.66 47.59
C ALA A 442 16.00 -27.99 48.37
N PHE A 443 16.91 -27.04 48.57
CA PHE A 443 18.12 -27.26 49.39
C PHE A 443 17.82 -27.44 50.88
N GLN A 444 16.76 -26.83 51.41
CA GLN A 444 16.32 -27.06 52.80
C GLN A 444 15.77 -28.47 53.01
N LEU A 445 15.13 -29.03 52.00
CA LEU A 445 14.59 -30.39 51.99
C LEU A 445 15.64 -31.44 51.59
N ASP A 446 16.74 -31.01 50.96
CA ASP A 446 17.84 -31.88 50.55
C ASP A 446 18.66 -32.32 51.77
N GLU A 447 18.37 -33.52 52.28
CA GLU A 447 19.17 -34.17 53.31
C GLU A 447 20.30 -34.98 52.65
N SER A 448 21.54 -34.51 52.79
CA SER A 448 22.70 -35.33 52.42
C SER A 448 22.78 -36.56 53.34
N PRO A 449 23.07 -37.78 52.84
CA PRO A 449 23.24 -38.95 53.69
C PRO A 449 24.31 -38.70 54.76
N ALA A 450 23.93 -38.78 56.03
CA ALA A 450 24.89 -38.71 57.12
C ALA A 450 25.80 -39.96 57.08
N GLY A 451 27.11 -39.77 57.27
CA GLY A 451 28.06 -40.88 57.37
C GLY A 451 28.82 -41.24 56.09
N LEU A 452 28.69 -40.48 54.99
CA LEU A 452 29.55 -40.65 53.83
C LEU A 452 31.01 -40.34 54.19
N SER A 453 31.81 -41.39 54.24
CA SER A 453 33.22 -41.38 54.60
C SER A 453 34.02 -42.03 53.47
N LEU A 454 35.08 -41.36 53.01
CA LEU A 454 36.04 -41.95 52.06
C LEU A 454 36.96 -42.99 52.72
N ASN A 455 36.89 -43.15 54.05
CA ASN A 455 37.55 -44.26 54.74
C ASN A 455 36.73 -45.54 54.58
N LEU A 456 37.31 -46.51 53.88
CA LEU A 456 36.74 -47.84 53.59
C LEU A 456 36.46 -48.67 54.86
N SER A 457 37.04 -48.29 55.99
CA SER A 457 36.96 -48.97 57.29
C SER A 457 35.85 -48.48 58.20
N LYS A 458 35.05 -47.48 57.80
CA LYS A 458 33.96 -46.93 58.61
C LYS A 458 32.60 -47.33 58.00
N PRO A 459 31.75 -48.09 58.71
CA PRO A 459 30.42 -48.41 58.21
C PRO A 459 29.58 -47.13 58.09
N ILE A 460 28.76 -47.05 57.05
CA ILE A 460 27.80 -45.95 56.85
C ILE A 460 26.69 -46.13 57.89
N ASP A 461 26.56 -45.18 58.82
CA ASP A 461 25.44 -45.16 59.76
C ASP A 461 24.16 -44.72 59.04
N GLY A 462 23.38 -45.67 58.53
CA GLY A 462 22.00 -45.42 58.13
C GLY A 462 21.27 -46.68 57.70
N ASN A 463 20.00 -46.76 58.08
CA ASN A 463 19.11 -47.88 57.76
C ASN A 463 18.63 -47.74 56.29
N PRO A 464 18.71 -48.79 55.45
CA PRO A 464 18.29 -48.70 54.06
C PRO A 464 16.77 -48.53 53.92
N PRO A 465 16.28 -47.91 52.82
CA PRO A 465 17.05 -47.52 51.64
C PRO A 465 17.44 -46.03 51.65
N PHE A 466 18.70 -45.74 51.26
CA PHE A 466 19.17 -44.39 50.95
C PHE A 466 18.65 -43.99 49.57
N ILE A 467 17.36 -43.70 49.51
CA ILE A 467 16.76 -43.02 48.38
C ILE A 467 16.96 -41.53 48.68
N ILE A 468 17.54 -40.78 47.74
CA ILE A 468 17.35 -39.33 47.64
C ILE A 468 15.84 -39.17 47.48
N SER A 469 15.10 -39.08 48.60
CA SER A 469 13.65 -39.21 48.59
C SER A 469 13.09 -38.00 47.83
N PRO A 470 12.56 -38.17 46.61
CA PRO A 470 11.80 -37.12 45.99
C PRO A 470 10.43 -37.20 46.66
N VAL A 471 10.25 -36.53 47.78
CA VAL A 471 8.93 -36.43 48.40
C VAL A 471 8.10 -35.49 47.52
N THR A 472 7.28 -36.13 46.69
CA THR A 472 6.10 -35.68 45.96
C THR A 472 5.62 -34.26 46.28
N MET A 473 5.55 -33.43 45.22
CA MET A 473 4.81 -32.17 45.13
C MET A 473 3.33 -32.32 45.44
#